data_AF-A0A0B1S7Z1-F1
#
_entry.id   AF-A0A0B1S7Z1-F1
#
_cell.length_a   1.000
_cell.length_b   1.000
_cell.length_c   1.000
_cell.angle_alpha   90.00
_cell.angle_beta   90.00
_cell.angle_gamma   90.00
#
_symmetry.space_group_name_H-M   'P 1'
#
loop_
_entity.id
_entity.type
_entity.pdbx_description
1 polymer ?
#
loop_
_entity_poly.entity_id
_entity_poly.type
_entity_poly.pdbx_seq_one_letter_code
_entity_poly.pdbx_strand_id
1 'polypeptide(L)'
;MTSTKLEQLYKELDQVNAGTHPKYLERLKQIEKLYEEQREREQIAHELAAERIEYEYKRRKQQIQDDLERKEKELVQTMLADFDEMEKRIEYEYTNMEVSRAGCSSALDSTKKTLRGWDVYSRYLFAFS
;
A
#
# COMPACT_ATOMS: atom_id res chain seq x y z
N MET A 1 -47.95 -19.47 69.18
CA MET A 1 -47.53 -18.12 68.76
C MET A 1 -46.31 -18.28 67.86
N THR A 2 -46.51 -18.75 66.62
CA THR A 2 -45.44 -18.73 65.63
C THR A 2 -45.11 -17.27 65.38
N SER A 3 -43.85 -16.91 65.64
CA SER A 3 -43.38 -15.53 65.54
C SER A 3 -43.70 -15.02 64.13
N THR A 4 -44.41 -13.89 64.02
CA THR A 4 -44.76 -13.22 62.76
C THR A 4 -43.56 -13.01 61.83
N LYS A 5 -42.36 -12.93 62.40
CA LYS A 5 -41.07 -12.91 61.70
C LYS A 5 -40.83 -14.16 60.84
N LEU A 6 -41.26 -15.31 61.33
CA LEU A 6 -41.02 -16.63 60.72
C LEU A 6 -41.93 -16.84 59.49
N GLU A 7 -43.17 -16.36 59.54
CA GLU A 7 -44.08 -16.34 58.39
C GLU A 7 -43.63 -15.37 57.29
N GLN A 8 -43.03 -14.24 57.66
CA GLN A 8 -42.42 -13.30 56.68
C GLN A 8 -41.24 -13.95 55.96
N LEU A 9 -40.37 -14.65 56.68
CA LEU A 9 -39.23 -15.37 56.09
C LEU A 9 -39.65 -16.49 55.15
N TYR A 10 -40.72 -17.24 55.48
CA TYR A 10 -41.25 -18.25 54.55
C TYR A 10 -41.81 -17.63 53.27
N LYS A 11 -42.50 -16.48 53.36
CA LYS A 11 -42.98 -15.76 52.18
C LYS A 11 -41.84 -15.22 51.32
N GLU A 12 -40.78 -14.70 51.93
CA GLU A 12 -39.57 -14.28 51.21
C GLU A 12 -38.89 -15.47 50.54
N LEU A 13 -38.83 -16.63 51.20
CA LEU A 13 -38.26 -17.85 50.64
C LEU A 13 -39.06 -18.34 49.42
N ASP A 14 -40.39 -18.31 49.50
CA ASP A 14 -41.27 -18.65 48.37
C ASP A 14 -41.09 -17.68 47.19
N GLN A 15 -40.92 -16.38 47.46
CA GLN A 15 -40.62 -15.37 46.44
C GLN A 15 -39.26 -15.59 45.78
N VAL A 16 -38.26 -16.04 46.54
CA VAL A 16 -36.94 -16.38 45.99
C VAL A 16 -37.03 -17.64 45.12
N ASN A 17 -37.71 -18.69 45.60
CA ASN A 17 -37.92 -19.93 44.84
C ASN A 17 -38.72 -19.70 43.55
N ALA A 18 -39.69 -18.78 43.58
CA ALA A 18 -40.47 -18.38 42.42
C ALA A 18 -39.75 -17.35 41.51
N GLY A 19 -38.56 -16.87 41.90
CA GLY A 19 -37.81 -15.86 41.14
C GLY A 19 -38.46 -14.46 41.10
N THR A 20 -39.48 -14.22 41.92
CA THR A 20 -40.24 -12.95 41.98
C THR A 20 -39.76 -12.02 43.09
N HIS A 21 -38.70 -12.40 43.81
CA HIS A 21 -38.17 -11.59 44.89
C HIS A 21 -37.75 -10.19 44.38
N PRO A 22 -38.22 -9.09 45.02
CA PRO A 22 -38.06 -7.74 44.49
C PRO A 22 -36.59 -7.33 44.30
N LYS A 23 -35.70 -7.69 45.24
CA LYS A 23 -34.26 -7.42 45.09
C LYS A 23 -33.62 -8.15 43.91
N TYR A 24 -34.13 -9.33 43.57
CA TYR A 24 -33.64 -10.10 42.43
C TYR A 24 -34.05 -9.43 41.11
N LEU A 25 -35.31 -9.00 41.01
CA LEU A 25 -35.81 -8.26 39.84
C LEU A 25 -35.12 -6.91 39.66
N GLU A 26 -34.87 -6.18 40.75
CA GLU A 26 -34.08 -4.95 40.73
C GLU A 26 -32.66 -5.20 40.20
N ARG A 27 -32.04 -6.31 40.63
CA ARG A 27 -30.69 -6.66 40.17
C ARG A 27 -30.68 -7.07 38.70
N LEU A 28 -31.70 -7.80 38.24
CA LEU A 28 -31.88 -8.12 36.83
C LEU A 28 -31.98 -6.86 35.97
N LYS A 29 -32.83 -5.90 36.35
CA LYS A 29 -32.96 -4.62 35.64
C LYS A 29 -31.65 -3.84 35.59
N GLN A 30 -30.87 -3.86 36.67
CA GLN A 30 -29.55 -3.23 36.69
C GLN A 30 -28.57 -3.92 35.71
N ILE A 31 -28.60 -5.25 35.65
CA ILE A 31 -27.76 -6.02 34.74
C ILE A 31 -28.16 -5.77 33.28
N GLU A 32 -29.47 -5.77 32.98
CA GLU A 32 -30.00 -5.47 31.64
C GLU A 32 -29.55 -4.08 31.18
N LYS A 33 -29.71 -3.07 32.04
CA LYS A 33 -29.26 -1.71 31.73
C LYS A 33 -27.76 -1.64 31.44
N LEU A 34 -26.94 -2.29 32.26
CA LEU A 34 -25.48 -2.34 32.05
C LEU A 34 -25.13 -3.06 30.75
N TYR A 35 -25.86 -4.12 30.41
CA TYR A 35 -25.67 -4.86 29.16
C TYR A 35 -26.01 -4.01 27.94
N GLU A 36 -27.12 -3.28 27.97
CA GLU A 36 -27.51 -2.36 26.90
C GLU A 36 -26.47 -1.25 26.72
N GLU A 37 -26.04 -0.60 27.81
CA GLU A 37 -24.98 0.41 27.77
C GLU A 37 -23.66 -0.15 27.20
N GLN A 38 -23.30 -1.38 27.57
CA GLN A 38 -22.07 -2.01 27.07
C GLN A 38 -22.17 -2.35 25.59
N ARG A 39 -23.34 -2.84 25.15
CA ARG A 39 -23.60 -3.17 23.74
C ARG A 39 -23.55 -1.92 22.86
N GLU A 40 -24.13 -0.81 23.31
CA GLU A 40 -24.06 0.47 22.59
C GLU A 40 -22.62 0.96 22.45
N ARG A 41 -21.83 0.90 23.53
CA ARG A 41 -20.40 1.27 23.50
C ARG A 41 -19.62 0.42 22.53
N GLU A 42 -19.85 -0.89 22.53
CA GLU A 42 -19.16 -1.82 21.64
C GLU A 42 -19.52 -1.57 20.17
N GLN A 43 -20.78 -1.27 19.88
CA GLN A 43 -21.22 -0.92 18.54
C GLN A 43 -20.55 0.38 18.04
N ILE A 44 -20.55 1.42 18.86
CA ILE A 44 -19.88 2.69 18.53
C ILE A 44 -18.37 2.47 18.31
N ALA A 45 -17.73 1.68 19.18
CA ALA A 45 -16.30 1.37 19.05
C ALA A 45 -15.99 0.61 17.76
N HIS A 46 -16.86 -0.33 17.37
CA HIS A 46 -16.73 -1.08 16.13
C HIS A 46 -16.89 -0.18 14.90
N GLU A 47 -17.90 0.69 14.88
CA GLU A 47 -18.13 1.65 13.79
C GLU A 47 -16.94 2.60 13.62
N LEU A 48 -16.43 3.19 14.73
CA LEU A 48 -15.25 4.04 14.71
C LEU A 48 -13.99 3.30 14.23
N ALA A 49 -13.82 2.03 14.63
CA ALA A 49 -12.70 1.22 14.17
C ALA A 49 -12.77 0.97 12.66
N ALA A 50 -13.96 0.67 12.14
CA ALA A 50 -14.18 0.46 10.71
C ALA A 50 -13.88 1.74 9.90
N GLU A 51 -14.41 2.89 10.33
CA GLU A 51 -14.14 4.18 9.69
C GLU A 51 -12.65 4.52 9.68
N ARG A 52 -11.95 4.26 10.79
CA ARG A 52 -10.50 4.49 10.89
C ARG A 52 -9.72 3.60 9.93
N ILE A 53 -10.09 2.32 9.82
CA ILE A 53 -9.46 1.39 8.89
C ILE A 53 -9.67 1.86 7.45
N GLU A 54 -10.88 2.28 7.09
CA GLU A 54 -11.19 2.75 5.74
C GLU A 54 -10.43 4.04 5.39
N TYR A 55 -10.36 4.98 6.33
CA TYR A 55 -9.60 6.21 6.17
C TYR A 55 -8.10 5.93 5.96
N GLU A 56 -7.51 5.11 6.81
CA GLU A 56 -6.09 4.71 6.71
C GLU A 56 -5.81 3.97 5.40
N TYR A 57 -6.71 3.10 4.97
CA TYR A 57 -6.61 2.39 3.70
C TYR A 57 -6.59 3.37 2.52
N LYS A 58 -7.56 4.28 2.45
CA LYS A 58 -7.64 5.30 1.38
C LYS A 58 -6.39 6.18 1.36
N ARG A 59 -5.94 6.64 2.54
CA ARG A 59 -4.73 7.46 2.67
C ARG A 59 -3.50 6.73 2.15
N ARG A 60 -3.28 5.48 2.59
CA ARG A 60 -2.12 4.68 2.15
C ARG A 60 -2.17 4.37 0.66
N LYS A 61 -3.34 4.06 0.13
CA LYS A 61 -3.53 3.82 -1.30
C LYS A 61 -3.13 5.05 -2.11
N GLN A 62 -3.57 6.24 -1.70
CA GLN A 62 -3.20 7.49 -2.36
C GLN A 62 -1.69 7.74 -2.27
N GLN A 63 -1.09 7.60 -1.08
CA GLN A 63 0.35 7.78 -0.89
C GLN A 63 1.17 6.85 -1.79
N ILE A 64 0.78 5.57 -1.92
CA ILE A 64 1.46 4.61 -2.79
C ILE A 64 1.31 5.00 -4.26
N GLN A 65 0.14 5.47 -4.67
CA GLN A 65 -0.10 5.93 -6.03
C GLN A 65 0.76 7.16 -6.37
N ASP A 66 0.77 8.16 -5.50
CA ASP A 66 1.58 9.37 -5.67
C ASP A 66 3.09 9.04 -5.70
N ASP A 67 3.54 8.11 -4.85
CA ASP A 67 4.92 7.65 -4.82
C ASP A 67 5.32 6.90 -6.09
N LEU A 68 4.41 6.09 -6.64
CA LEU A 68 4.64 5.37 -7.89
C LEU A 68 4.75 6.36 -9.05
N GLU A 69 3.81 7.30 -9.17
CA GLU A 69 3.85 8.33 -10.23
C GLU A 69 5.09 9.21 -10.15
N ARG A 70 5.54 9.55 -8.93
CA ARG A 70 6.80 10.27 -8.72
C ARG A 70 7.99 9.46 -9.22
N LYS A 71 8.09 8.18 -8.83
CA LYS A 71 9.21 7.31 -9.22
C LYS A 71 9.24 7.05 -10.73
N GLU A 72 8.09 6.93 -11.37
CA GLU A 72 8.02 6.80 -12.83
C GLU A 72 8.57 8.05 -13.52
N LYS A 73 8.21 9.25 -13.05
CA LYS A 73 8.75 10.52 -13.57
C LYS A 73 10.24 10.64 -13.36
N GLU A 74 10.72 10.32 -12.15
CA GLU A 74 12.15 10.30 -11.82
C GLU A 74 12.91 9.34 -12.74
N LEU A 75 12.40 8.13 -12.95
CA LEU A 75 13.03 7.13 -13.82
C LEU A 75 13.12 7.63 -15.27
N VAL A 76 12.03 8.19 -15.82
CA VAL A 76 12.04 8.75 -17.17
C VAL A 76 13.08 9.88 -17.30
N GLN A 77 13.16 10.76 -16.31
CA GLN A 77 14.16 11.84 -16.29
C GLN A 77 15.59 11.30 -16.22
N THR A 78 15.85 10.27 -15.41
CA THR A 78 17.16 9.60 -15.36
C THR A 78 17.52 9.01 -16.71
N MET A 79 16.60 8.26 -17.33
CA MET A 79 16.86 7.66 -18.65
C MET A 79 17.15 8.70 -19.74
N LEU A 80 16.44 9.83 -19.73
CA LEU A 80 16.71 10.92 -20.67
C LEU A 80 18.09 11.54 -20.43
N ALA A 81 18.47 11.76 -19.17
CA ALA A 81 19.80 12.26 -18.83
C ALA A 81 20.92 11.29 -19.27
N ASP A 82 20.71 9.98 -19.12
CA ASP A 82 21.65 8.95 -19.57
C ASP A 82 21.81 8.96 -21.09
N PHE A 83 20.72 9.19 -21.85
CA PHE A 83 20.80 9.33 -23.31
C PHE A 83 21.56 10.57 -23.74
N ASP A 84 21.32 11.72 -23.09
CA ASP A 84 22.05 12.97 -23.37
C ASP A 84 23.55 12.82 -23.06
N GLU A 85 23.91 12.09 -22.00
CA GLU A 85 25.31 11.81 -21.67
C GLU A 85 25.95 10.86 -22.68
N MET A 86 25.21 9.85 -23.15
CA MET A 86 25.68 8.93 -24.18
C MET A 86 25.90 9.64 -25.51
N GLU A 87 25.00 10.55 -25.90
CA GLU A 87 25.15 11.39 -27.10
C GLU A 87 26.43 12.24 -27.02
N LYS A 88 26.62 12.98 -25.92
CA LYS A 88 27.85 13.77 -25.70
C LYS A 88 29.12 12.92 -25.76
N ARG A 89 29.07 11.71 -25.20
CA ARG A 89 30.20 10.79 -25.25
C ARG A 89 30.52 10.36 -26.68
N ILE A 90 29.49 10.03 -27.48
CA ILE A 90 29.66 9.68 -28.88
C ILE A 90 30.27 10.86 -29.66
N GLU A 91 29.73 12.07 -29.49
CA GLU A 91 30.26 13.28 -30.14
C GLU A 91 31.72 13.55 -29.77
N TYR A 92 32.08 13.38 -28.50
CA TYR A 92 33.44 13.50 -28.02
C TYR A 92 34.37 12.46 -28.66
N GLU A 93 33.95 11.19 -28.72
CA GLU A 93 34.72 10.11 -29.35
C GLU A 93 34.92 10.36 -30.85
N TYR A 94 33.90 10.84 -31.57
CA TYR A 94 34.01 11.23 -32.99
C TYR A 94 34.99 12.38 -33.19
N THR A 95 34.85 13.46 -32.42
CA THR A 95 35.72 14.64 -32.53
C THR A 95 37.18 14.26 -32.26
N ASN A 96 37.42 13.44 -31.22
CA ASN A 96 38.76 12.98 -30.89
C ASN A 96 39.36 12.06 -31.96
N MET A 97 38.53 11.22 -32.60
CA MET A 97 38.94 10.38 -33.73
C MET A 97 39.32 11.23 -34.96
N GLU A 98 38.54 12.27 -35.27
CA GLU A 98 38.84 13.21 -36.35
C GLU A 98 40.14 13.98 -36.09
N VAL A 99 40.35 14.49 -34.87
CA VAL A 99 41.59 15.17 -34.47
C VAL A 99 42.79 14.22 -34.56
N SER A 100 42.65 12.98 -34.09
CA SER A 100 43.69 11.95 -34.18
C SER A 100 44.03 11.62 -35.65
N ARG A 101 43.02 11.61 -36.52
CA ARG A 101 43.18 11.38 -37.95
C ARG A 101 43.84 12.57 -38.67
N ALA A 102 43.50 13.81 -38.28
CA ALA A 102 44.11 15.02 -38.83
C ALA A 102 45.59 15.18 -38.40
N GLY A 103 45.91 14.80 -37.15
CA GLY A 103 47.29 14.77 -36.65
C GLY A 103 48.17 13.69 -37.28
N CYS A 104 47.56 12.64 -37.84
CA CYS A 104 48.24 11.58 -38.58
C CYS A 104 48.13 11.81 -40.10
N SER A 105 48.60 12.96 -40.60
CA SER A 105 48.70 13.26 -42.03
C SER A 105 49.80 12.45 -42.78
N SER A 106 50.14 11.24 -42.32
CA SER A 106 51.14 10.38 -42.97
C SER A 106 50.82 8.88 -42.99
N ALA A 107 49.59 8.47 -42.71
CA ALA A 107 49.17 7.08 -42.93
C ALA A 107 48.21 6.98 -44.12
N LEU A 108 48.81 6.58 -45.24
CA LEU A 108 48.18 6.20 -46.51
C LEU A 108 46.79 5.53 -46.34
N ASP A 109 45.85 6.03 -47.13
CA ASP A 109 44.55 5.42 -47.42
C ASP A 109 44.69 3.94 -47.81
N SER A 110 44.40 3.03 -46.87
CA SER A 110 44.30 1.58 -47.14
C SER A 110 42.96 0.98 -46.71
N THR A 111 41.99 1.77 -46.24
CA THR A 111 40.77 1.24 -45.61
C THR A 111 39.50 1.48 -46.41
N LYS A 112 39.59 1.66 -47.73
CA LYS A 112 38.45 1.68 -48.65
C LYS A 112 37.74 0.31 -48.81
N LYS A 113 37.85 -0.63 -47.84
CA LYS A 113 37.36 -2.02 -47.97
C LYS A 113 36.41 -2.55 -46.89
N THR A 114 36.02 -1.80 -45.86
CA THR A 114 35.20 -2.37 -44.76
C THR A 114 33.73 -1.95 -44.72
N LEU A 115 33.21 -1.27 -45.75
CA LEU A 115 31.79 -0.92 -45.87
C LEU A 115 30.90 -2.04 -46.48
N ARG A 116 31.19 -3.32 -46.20
CA ARG A 116 30.36 -4.46 -46.66
C ARG A 116 29.81 -5.35 -45.54
N GLY A 117 29.88 -4.91 -44.28
CA GLY A 117 29.44 -5.70 -43.12
C GLY A 117 28.01 -5.41 -42.63
N TRP A 118 27.45 -4.25 -42.96
CA TRP A 118 26.19 -3.79 -42.34
C TRP A 118 24.92 -4.26 -43.07
N ASP A 119 25.02 -4.73 -44.32
CA ASP A 119 23.86 -5.25 -45.07
C ASP A 119 23.42 -6.66 -44.66
N VAL A 120 24.26 -7.40 -43.91
CA VAL A 120 23.95 -8.79 -43.53
C VAL A 120 23.04 -8.85 -42.30
N TYR A 121 23.15 -7.89 -41.38
CA TYR A 121 22.35 -7.90 -40.15
C TYR A 121 20.92 -7.36 -40.31
N SER A 122 20.67 -6.56 -41.35
CA SER A 122 19.32 -6.01 -41.61
C SER A 122 18.34 -7.05 -42.21
N ARG A 123 18.83 -8.15 -42.80
CA ARG A 123 17.98 -9.17 -43.43
C ARG A 123 17.44 -10.25 -42.48
N TYR A 124 18.00 -10.40 -41.27
CA TYR A 124 17.57 -11.45 -40.34
C TYR A 124 16.45 -11.01 -39.39
N LEU A 125 16.16 -9.70 -39.28
CA LEU A 125 15.13 -9.17 -38.37
C LEU A 125 13.72 -9.07 -38.99
N PHE A 126 13.54 -9.40 -40.28
CA PHE A 126 12.23 -9.36 -40.96
C PHE A 126 11.69 -10.73 -41.40
N ALA A 127 12.33 -11.84 -41.01
CA ALA A 127 11.94 -13.19 -41.44
C ALA A 127 11.21 -14.04 -40.39
N PHE A 128 10.73 -13.43 -39.30
CA PHE A 128 9.76 -14.04 -38.39
C PHE A 128 8.58 -13.06 -38.20
N SER A 129 7.69 -13.07 -39.19
CA SER A 129 6.29 -12.65 -39.10
C SER A 129 5.43 -13.73 -39.75
#